data_AF-A0A6V7JNA9-F1
#
_entry.id   AF-A0A6V7JNA9-F1
#
_cell.length_a   1.000
_cell.length_b   1.000
_cell.length_c   1.000
_cell.angle_alpha   90.00
_cell.angle_beta   90.00
_cell.angle_gamma   90.00
#
_symmetry.space_group_name_H-M   'P 1'
#
loop_
_entity.id
_entity.type
_entity.pdbx_description
1 polymer ?
#
loop_
_entity_poly.entity_id
_entity_poly.type
_entity_poly.pdbx_seq_one_letter_code
_entity_poly.pdbx_strand_id
1 'polypeptide(L)' 'SSSVSYAFYEGNWYELSARQANSLLFVGYRALRPLKITAGKYCGFSRNLFIS' A
#
# COMPACT_ATOMS: atom_id res chain seq x y z
N SER A 1 -1.39 -2.69 -5.64
CA SER A 1 -1.18 -2.16 -4.27
C SER A 1 -2.42 -2.28 -3.37
N SER A 2 -3.50 -2.92 -3.82
CA SER A 2 -4.75 -3.05 -3.05
C SER A 2 -4.71 -4.18 -2.02
N SER A 3 -3.96 -5.25 -2.27
CA SER A 3 -3.90 -6.43 -1.38
C SER A 3 -3.40 -6.11 0.03
N VAL A 4 -2.35 -5.29 0.14
CA VAL A 4 -1.79 -4.89 1.45
C VAL A 4 -2.76 -4.02 2.23
N SER A 5 -3.47 -3.10 1.57
CA SER A 5 -4.49 -2.27 2.24
C SER A 5 -5.71 -3.09 2.65
N TYR A 6 -6.08 -4.12 1.88
CA TYR A 6 -7.20 -5.00 2.20
C TYR A 6 -6.89 -5.89 3.41
N ALA A 7 -5.73 -6.54 3.41
CA ALA A 7 -5.24 -7.33 4.55
C ALA A 7 -5.10 -6.48 5.83
N PHE A 8 -4.84 -5.19 5.67
CA PHE A 8 -4.81 -4.23 6.77
C PHE A 8 -6.19 -4.02 7.41
N TYR A 9 -7.23 -3.87 6.57
CA TYR A 9 -8.61 -3.69 7.00
C TYR A 9 -9.21 -4.96 7.61
N GLU A 10 -8.83 -6.13 7.11
CA GLU A 10 -9.25 -7.43 7.64
C GLU A 10 -8.53 -7.85 8.92
N GLY A 11 -7.43 -7.18 9.30
CA GLY A 11 -6.69 -7.49 10.52
C GLY A 11 -7.36 -6.91 11.77
N ASN A 12 -7.21 -7.60 12.91
CA ASN A 12 -7.67 -7.15 14.24
C ASN A 12 -6.83 -5.98 14.77
N TRP A 13 -6.76 -4.87 14.03
CA TRP A 13 -5.95 -3.69 14.38
C TRP A 13 -6.37 -3.07 15.72
N TYR A 14 -7.62 -3.29 16.15
CA TYR A 14 -8.19 -2.86 17.42
C TYR A 14 -7.68 -3.67 18.63
N GLU A 15 -7.13 -4.87 18.42
CA GLU A 15 -6.56 -5.71 19.50
C GLU A 15 -5.05 -5.46 19.69
N LEU A 16 -4.44 -4.65 18.81
CA LEU A 16 -3.02 -4.35 18.89
C LEU A 16 -2.71 -3.35 20.01
N SER A 17 -1.54 -3.51 20.63
CA SER A 17 -1.02 -2.48 21.54
C SER A 17 -0.89 -1.14 20.81
N ALA A 18 -1.05 -0.02 21.52
CA ALA A 18 -1.01 1.33 20.92
C ALA A 18 0.25 1.60 20.08
N ARG A 19 1.38 0.99 20.45
CA ARG A 19 2.64 1.09 19.68
C ARG A 19 2.58 0.31 18.36
N GLN A 20 2.06 -0.92 18.40
CA GLN A 20 1.88 -1.74 17.20
C GLN A 20 0.83 -1.15 16.28
N ALA A 21 -0.29 -0.67 16.82
CA ALA A 21 -1.34 -0.01 16.04
C ALA A 21 -0.79 1.21 15.28
N ASN A 22 0.02 2.07 15.94
CA ASN A 22 0.67 3.20 15.29
C ASN A 22 1.64 2.79 14.18
N SER A 23 2.49 1.78 14.43
CA SER A 23 3.42 1.26 13.41
C SER A 23 2.67 0.66 12.22
N LEU A 24 1.58 -0.07 12.50
CA LEU A 24 0.70 -0.60 11.47
C LEU A 24 0.14 0.58 10.66
N LEU A 25 -0.49 1.57 11.30
CA LEU A 25 -1.15 2.71 10.63
C LEU A 25 -0.20 3.45 9.68
N PHE A 26 1.05 3.64 10.10
CA PHE A 26 2.09 4.21 9.26
C PHE A 26 2.36 3.39 7.99
N VAL A 27 2.51 2.06 8.13
CA VAL A 27 2.72 1.15 7.00
C VAL A 27 1.49 1.12 6.08
N GLY A 28 0.28 1.06 6.63
CA GLY A 28 -0.97 1.08 5.87
C GLY A 28 -1.12 2.36 5.05
N TYR A 29 -0.87 3.51 5.66
CA TYR A 29 -0.90 4.81 4.97
C TYR A 29 0.10 4.88 3.81
N ARG A 30 1.30 4.29 3.98
CA ARG A 30 2.30 4.18 2.92
C ARG A 30 1.88 3.18 1.84
N ALA A 31 1.20 2.09 2.18
CA ALA A 31 0.71 1.09 1.23
C ALA A 31 -0.43 1.61 0.34
N LEU A 32 -1.26 2.54 0.85
CA LEU A 32 -2.29 3.26 0.09
C LEU A 32 -1.71 4.14 -1.02
N ARG A 33 -0.42 4.49 -0.93
CA ARG A 33 0.34 5.19 -1.95
C ARG A 33 1.41 4.25 -2.51
N PRO A 34 1.05 3.34 -3.46
CA PRO A 34 2.04 2.51 -4.12
C PRO A 34 3.22 3.34 -4.61
N LEU A 35 4.43 2.83 -4.40
CA LEU A 35 5.63 3.38 -5.02
C LEU A 35 5.49 3.23 -6.54
N LYS A 36 4.98 4.28 -7.19
CA LYS A 36 4.72 4.29 -8.62
C LYS A 36 5.99 4.77 -9.32
N ILE A 37 6.76 3.83 -9.83
CA ILE A 37 7.91 4.15 -10.68
C ILE A 37 7.33 4.70 -12.00
N THR A 38 7.72 5.91 -12.36
CA THR A 38 7.24 6.58 -13.58
C THR A 38 8.41 6.86 -14.50
N ALA A 39 8.25 6.61 -15.80
CA ALA A 39 9.20 7.01 -16.82
C ALA A 39 8.87 8.45 -17.26
N GLY A 40 9.74 9.40 -16.92
CA GLY A 40 9.60 10.81 -17.31
C GLY A 40 8.31 11.51 -16.86
N LYS A 41 7.54 10.94 -15.91
CA LYS A 41 6.15 11.33 -15.54
C LYS A 41 5.06 11.01 -16.57
N TYR A 42 5.39 10.39 -17.71
CA TYR A 42 4.43 10.11 -18.78
C TYR A 42 3.70 8.79 -18.58
N CYS A 43 4.39 7.76 -18.09
CA CYS A 43 3.78 6.46 -17.83
C CYS A 43 4.32 5.85 -16.53
N GLY A 44 3.43 5.20 -15.78
CA GLY A 44 3.82 4.38 -14.64
C GLY A 44 4.15 2.97 -15.10
N PHE A 45 5.27 2.42 -14.65
CA PHE A 45 5.58 1.02 -14.89
C PHE A 45 4.53 0.14 -14.24
N SER A 46 3.87 -0.67 -15.05
CA SER A 46 2.87 -1.62 -14.62
C SER A 46 2.85 -2.79 -15.58
N ARG A 47 2.35 -3.94 -15.13
CA ARG A 47 2.15 -5.08 -16.03
C ARG A 47 1.20 -4.73 -17.18
N ASN A 48 0.22 -3.87 -16.94
CA ASN A 48 -0.70 -3.40 -17.99
C ASN A 48 0.03 -2.62 -19.09
N LEU A 49 1.00 -1.77 -18.74
CA LEU A 49 1.86 -1.06 -19.72
C LEU A 49 2.67 -2.02 -20.61
N PHE A 50 3.06 -3.20 -20.10
CA PHE A 50 3.84 -4.17 -20.87
C PHE A 50 2.99 -4.97 -21.87
N ILE A 51 1.69 -5.16 -21.56
CA ILE A 51 0.78 -5.95 -22.40
C ILE A 51 0.04 -5.05 -23.42
N SER A 52 0.04 -3.73 -23.22
CA SER A 52 -0.42 -2.73 -24.19
C SER A 52 0.63 -2.45 -25.26
#